data_AF-A0A4Y6PW57-F1
#
_entry.id   AF-A0A4Y6PW57-F1
#
_cell.length_a   1.000
_cell.length_b   1.000
_cell.length_c   1.000
_cell.angle_alpha   90.00
_cell.angle_beta   90.00
_cell.angle_gamma   90.00
#
_symmetry.space_group_name_H-M   'P 1'
#
loop_
_entity.id
_entity.type
_entity.pdbx_description
1 polymer ?
#
loop_
_entity_poly.entity_id
_entity_poly.type
_entity_poly.pdbx_seq_one_letter_code
_entity_poly.pdbx_strand_id
1 'polypeptide(L)'
;MGHPLRNQEKDAIYELGNRTLHQIYALLPEEQVNAIILGLLSKYAWMYGVEIFAFCFMSNHFHILARCRSLQMHLFMRDFQSQLAKKINKLRNRTGTFWERRYTATKVLTDEAMLQRLRYIVCNPSESNLVHHPKQWPGLCSWDIHKSGKPMVGEVVNRKTYWAEKRKRKNKDKTEAELIEMATERYALEMAKLPQWQGLDDEAYHQKIVDECHTHAGELAKLRTVPCPGPKKALSVKWSDSPRKPKKAPRPLCHSGDFKQRQEYREDRRLLVDRYRKAVGRWREGKSDVEFPDGTIPPGRQFCVGGSCDIRREPPPSLN
;
A
#
# COMPACT_ATOMS: atom_id res chain seq x y z
N MET A 1 25.21 -5.19 5.64
CA MET A 1 24.46 -6.25 4.92
C MET A 1 23.68 -5.64 3.77
N GLY A 2 23.77 -6.24 2.58
CA GLY A 2 22.99 -5.80 1.43
C GLY A 2 21.49 -5.96 1.65
N HIS A 3 20.73 -5.08 1.03
CA HIS A 3 19.29 -5.14 0.97
C HIS A 3 18.80 -6.40 0.22
N PRO A 4 17.70 -7.06 0.67
CA PRO A 4 17.13 -8.19 -0.07
C PRO A 4 16.80 -7.79 -1.52
N LEU A 5 17.10 -8.70 -2.47
CA LEU A 5 16.72 -8.56 -3.87
C LEU A 5 15.20 -8.39 -3.98
N ARG A 6 14.77 -7.42 -4.79
CA ARG A 6 13.37 -7.29 -5.21
C ARG A 6 13.18 -8.10 -6.48
N ASN A 7 12.29 -9.07 -6.41
CA ASN A 7 11.78 -9.80 -7.56
C ASN A 7 10.26 -9.61 -7.62
N GLN A 8 9.73 -9.51 -8.84
CA GLN A 8 8.31 -9.38 -9.09
C GLN A 8 7.88 -10.45 -10.07
N GLU A 9 6.65 -10.94 -9.94
CA GLU A 9 6.03 -11.88 -10.86
C GLU A 9 4.65 -11.32 -11.22
N LYS A 10 4.23 -11.51 -12.47
CA LYS A 10 3.07 -10.79 -13.05
C LYS A 10 1.80 -11.03 -12.25
N ASP A 11 1.50 -12.29 -11.95
CA ASP A 11 0.28 -12.67 -11.25
C ASP A 11 0.45 -12.89 -9.75
N ALA A 12 1.66 -12.69 -9.22
CA ALA A 12 1.91 -12.83 -7.80
C ALA A 12 1.26 -11.71 -6.99
N ILE A 13 0.73 -12.12 -5.84
CA ILE A 13 0.13 -11.21 -4.86
C ILE A 13 1.11 -11.00 -3.72
N TYR A 14 1.24 -9.74 -3.31
CA TYR A 14 2.17 -9.32 -2.28
C TYR A 14 1.44 -8.58 -1.18
N GLU A 15 1.80 -8.86 0.06
CA GLU A 15 1.59 -7.92 1.14
C GLU A 15 2.71 -6.88 1.11
N LEU A 16 2.32 -5.65 0.87
CA LEU A 16 3.15 -4.47 0.92
C LEU A 16 3.02 -3.82 2.30
N GLY A 17 4.14 -3.33 2.84
CA GLY A 17 4.08 -2.58 4.09
C GLY A 17 5.31 -1.73 4.34
N ASN A 18 5.13 -0.65 5.09
CA ASN A 18 6.24 0.12 5.64
C ASN A 18 5.84 0.79 6.95
N ARG A 19 6.84 1.29 7.69
CA ARG A 19 6.64 1.99 8.96
C ARG A 19 7.42 3.30 9.02
N THR A 20 6.88 4.26 9.72
CA THR A 20 7.48 5.57 9.98
C THR A 20 8.78 5.42 10.75
N LEU A 21 9.71 6.35 10.56
CA LEU A 21 10.97 6.43 11.30
C LEU A 21 10.68 6.52 12.81
N HIS A 22 11.37 5.70 13.60
CA HIS A 22 11.15 5.56 15.05
C HIS A 22 9.71 5.16 15.44
N GLN A 23 8.90 4.69 14.48
CA GLN A 23 7.51 4.29 14.70
C GLN A 23 6.62 5.41 15.25
N ILE A 24 6.99 6.67 15.00
CA ILE A 24 6.17 7.82 15.39
C ILE A 24 4.81 7.78 14.69
N TYR A 25 3.78 8.34 15.32
CA TYR A 25 2.43 8.39 14.78
C TYR A 25 2.23 9.44 13.68
N ALA A 26 3.18 9.57 12.75
CA ALA A 26 3.12 10.59 11.69
C ALA A 26 1.92 10.41 10.74
N LEU A 27 1.40 9.18 10.62
CA LEU A 27 0.19 8.83 9.87
C LEU A 27 -1.06 8.82 10.77
N LEU A 28 -1.06 9.55 11.91
CA LEU A 28 -2.24 9.68 12.77
C LEU A 28 -3.48 9.99 11.91
N PRO A 29 -4.60 9.27 12.09
CA PRO A 29 -5.71 9.27 11.14
C PRO A 29 -6.62 10.51 11.29
N GLU A 30 -6.02 11.68 11.19
CA GLU A 30 -6.72 12.94 11.01
C GLU A 30 -7.27 13.01 9.58
N GLU A 31 -8.37 13.76 9.40
CA GLU A 31 -9.06 13.90 8.12
C GLU A 31 -8.12 14.28 6.98
N GLN A 32 -7.25 15.27 7.19
CA GLN A 32 -6.28 15.71 6.18
C GLN A 32 -5.24 14.63 5.85
N VAL A 33 -4.83 13.81 6.82
CA VAL A 33 -3.91 12.69 6.60
C VAL A 33 -4.59 11.60 5.78
N ASN A 34 -5.83 11.24 6.14
CA ASN A 34 -6.62 10.27 5.39
C ASN A 34 -6.86 10.72 3.95
N ALA A 35 -7.20 11.99 3.73
CA ALA A 35 -7.38 12.56 2.39
C ALA A 35 -6.09 12.50 1.55
N ILE A 36 -4.94 12.83 2.14
CA ILE A 36 -3.63 12.72 1.48
C ILE A 36 -3.33 11.25 1.11
N ILE A 37 -3.54 10.32 2.04
CA ILE A 37 -3.29 8.89 1.80
C ILE A 37 -4.19 8.39 0.67
N LEU A 38 -5.51 8.65 0.75
CA LEU A 38 -6.49 8.21 -0.22
C LEU A 38 -6.15 8.75 -1.61
N GLY A 39 -5.97 10.06 -1.76
CA GLY A 39 -5.61 10.67 -3.04
C GLY A 39 -4.35 10.09 -3.66
N LEU A 40 -3.28 9.90 -2.87
CA LEU A 40 -2.04 9.33 -3.38
C LEU A 40 -2.15 7.83 -3.69
N LEU A 41 -2.85 7.05 -2.86
CA LEU A 41 -3.04 5.62 -3.07
C LEU A 41 -3.83 5.39 -4.35
N SER A 42 -4.98 6.05 -4.50
CA SER A 42 -5.84 5.96 -5.69
C SER A 42 -5.08 6.38 -6.95
N LYS A 43 -4.40 7.54 -6.92
CA LYS A 43 -3.63 8.04 -8.07
C LYS A 43 -2.56 7.06 -8.51
N TYR A 44 -1.71 6.61 -7.60
CA TYR A 44 -0.60 5.74 -7.99
C TYR A 44 -1.04 4.31 -8.29
N ALA A 45 -2.12 3.82 -7.67
CA ALA A 45 -2.71 2.54 -8.08
C ALA A 45 -3.20 2.60 -9.53
N TRP A 46 -3.91 3.67 -9.90
CA TRP A 46 -4.33 3.93 -11.29
C TRP A 46 -3.15 4.03 -12.25
N MET A 47 -2.18 4.92 -11.95
CA MET A 47 -1.05 5.20 -12.84
C MET A 47 -0.25 3.94 -13.19
N TYR A 48 -0.08 3.04 -12.23
CA TYR A 48 0.76 1.85 -12.37
C TYR A 48 -0.04 0.56 -12.63
N GLY A 49 -1.37 0.65 -12.75
CA GLY A 49 -2.25 -0.52 -12.95
C GLY A 49 -2.15 -1.53 -11.80
N VAL A 50 -2.05 -1.04 -10.56
CA VAL A 50 -1.95 -1.90 -9.37
C VAL A 50 -3.36 -2.26 -8.89
N GLU A 51 -3.61 -3.56 -8.80
CA GLU A 51 -4.84 -4.10 -8.22
C GLU A 51 -4.66 -4.21 -6.72
N ILE A 52 -5.53 -3.56 -5.95
CA ILE A 52 -5.51 -3.58 -4.48
C ILE A 52 -6.66 -4.46 -3.99
N PHE A 53 -6.36 -5.51 -3.23
CA PHE A 53 -7.36 -6.42 -2.65
C PHE A 53 -7.80 -5.99 -1.25
N ALA A 54 -6.90 -5.37 -0.49
CA ALA A 54 -7.17 -4.82 0.83
C ALA A 54 -6.09 -3.82 1.24
N PHE A 55 -6.44 -2.89 2.13
CA PHE A 55 -5.46 -2.00 2.75
C PHE A 55 -5.91 -1.55 4.15
N CYS A 56 -4.95 -1.19 4.99
CA CYS A 56 -5.21 -0.49 6.25
C CYS A 56 -4.03 0.42 6.59
N PHE A 57 -4.33 1.69 6.90
CA PHE A 57 -3.36 2.67 7.37
C PHE A 57 -3.52 2.87 8.88
N MET A 58 -2.46 2.49 9.59
CA MET A 58 -2.31 2.69 11.03
C MET A 58 -1.55 4.00 11.29
N SER A 59 -1.50 4.45 12.54
CA SER A 59 -0.87 5.75 12.86
C SER A 59 0.64 5.80 12.56
N ASN A 60 1.35 4.67 12.52
CA ASN A 60 2.80 4.60 12.27
C ASN A 60 3.23 3.60 11.19
N HIS A 61 2.30 2.90 10.55
CA HIS A 61 2.60 1.93 9.50
C HIS A 61 1.37 1.67 8.63
N PHE A 62 1.55 0.94 7.54
CA PHE A 62 0.43 0.53 6.69
C PHE A 62 0.67 -0.87 6.15
N HIS A 63 -0.43 -1.50 5.74
CA HIS A 63 -0.44 -2.76 5.01
C HIS A 63 -1.33 -2.63 3.77
N ILE A 64 -0.89 -3.17 2.63
CA ILE A 64 -1.64 -3.21 1.36
C ILE A 64 -1.45 -4.60 0.76
N LEU A 65 -2.54 -5.30 0.45
CA LEU A 65 -2.51 -6.55 -0.32
C LEU A 65 -2.75 -6.21 -1.79
N ALA A 66 -1.78 -6.49 -2.67
CA ALA A 66 -1.85 -6.03 -4.06
C ALA A 66 -1.13 -6.92 -5.07
N ARG A 67 -1.49 -6.76 -6.35
CA ARG A 67 -0.88 -7.37 -7.54
C ARG A 67 -0.54 -6.30 -8.57
N CYS A 68 0.52 -6.52 -9.36
CA CYS A 68 0.93 -5.61 -10.44
C CYS A 68 1.49 -6.40 -11.63
N ARG A 69 0.67 -6.58 -12.67
CA ARG A 69 1.00 -7.39 -13.85
C ARG A 69 2.09 -6.81 -14.75
N SER A 70 2.28 -5.50 -14.71
CA SER A 70 3.33 -4.80 -15.46
C SER A 70 4.72 -4.94 -14.86
N LEU A 71 4.86 -5.62 -13.70
CA LEU A 71 6.10 -5.71 -12.91
C LEU A 71 6.60 -4.32 -12.44
N GLN A 72 5.69 -3.39 -12.22
CA GLN A 72 5.97 -2.01 -11.79
C GLN A 72 5.59 -1.71 -10.33
N MET A 73 5.37 -2.73 -9.48
CA MET A 73 5.02 -2.55 -8.06
C MET A 73 6.04 -1.67 -7.32
N HIS A 74 7.31 -1.75 -7.70
CA HIS A 74 8.37 -0.92 -7.11
C HIS A 74 8.28 0.55 -7.51
N LEU A 75 7.77 0.90 -8.69
CA LEU A 75 7.55 2.28 -9.13
C LEU A 75 6.32 2.87 -8.43
N PHE A 76 5.23 2.09 -8.34
CA PHE A 76 4.07 2.41 -7.49
C PHE A 76 4.51 2.74 -6.06
N MET A 77 5.23 1.82 -5.42
CA MET A 77 5.66 2.00 -4.04
C MET A 77 6.69 3.12 -3.89
N ARG A 78 7.54 3.38 -4.89
CA ARG A 78 8.48 4.51 -4.90
C ARG A 78 7.71 5.83 -4.85
N ASP A 79 6.78 6.04 -5.76
CA ASP A 79 6.10 7.33 -5.91
C ASP A 79 5.07 7.57 -4.82
N PHE A 80 4.27 6.55 -4.48
CA PHE A 80 3.32 6.61 -3.38
C PHE A 80 4.00 7.00 -2.07
N GLN A 81 5.03 6.25 -1.65
CA GLN A 81 5.70 6.53 -0.38
C GLN A 81 6.50 7.83 -0.38
N SER A 82 7.12 8.19 -1.52
CA SER A 82 7.90 9.43 -1.61
C SER A 82 7.00 10.65 -1.50
N GLN A 83 5.85 10.64 -2.18
CA GLN A 83 4.91 11.75 -2.08
C GLN A 83 4.18 11.79 -0.75
N LEU A 84 3.82 10.62 -0.18
CA LEU A 84 3.22 10.56 1.15
C LEU A 84 4.17 11.13 2.20
N ALA A 85 5.44 10.70 2.20
CA ALA A 85 6.47 11.25 3.07
C ALA A 85 6.60 12.78 2.93
N LYS A 86 6.68 13.30 1.71
CA LYS A 86 6.79 14.75 1.45
C LYS A 86 5.58 15.52 1.97
N LYS A 87 4.36 15.06 1.67
CA LYS A 87 3.12 15.74 2.08
C LYS A 87 2.92 15.70 3.59
N ILE A 88 3.16 14.55 4.24
CA ILE A 88 3.01 14.42 5.68
C ILE A 88 4.12 15.17 6.43
N ASN A 89 5.37 15.11 5.97
CA ASN A 89 6.43 15.94 6.56
C ASN A 89 6.08 17.42 6.49
N LYS A 90 5.60 17.91 5.32
CA LYS A 90 5.13 19.29 5.19
C LYS A 90 3.99 19.60 6.16
N LEU A 91 2.98 18.72 6.26
CA LEU A 91 1.85 18.87 7.17
C LEU A 91 2.29 18.96 8.64
N ARG A 92 3.32 18.19 9.03
CA ARG A 92 3.85 18.17 10.40
C ARG A 92 4.98 19.17 10.64
N ASN A 93 5.27 20.05 9.68
CA ASN A 93 6.42 20.96 9.72
C ASN A 93 7.75 20.23 10.04
N ARG A 94 8.00 19.10 9.39
CA ARG A 94 9.21 18.27 9.53
C ARG A 94 10.01 18.23 8.25
N THR A 95 11.29 17.94 8.39
CA THR A 95 12.22 17.61 7.30
C THR A 95 12.91 16.26 7.56
N GLY A 96 13.63 15.76 6.55
CA GLY A 96 14.42 14.53 6.68
C GLY A 96 13.65 13.22 6.44
N THR A 97 14.25 12.13 6.91
CA THR A 97 13.79 10.75 6.67
C THR A 97 12.43 10.49 7.30
N PHE A 98 11.48 10.02 6.49
CA PHE A 98 10.12 9.69 6.94
C PHE A 98 9.93 8.19 7.20
N TRP A 99 10.40 7.35 6.29
CA TRP A 99 10.29 5.90 6.39
C TRP A 99 11.55 5.33 7.03
N GLU A 100 11.40 4.41 7.98
CA GLU A 100 12.56 3.81 8.65
C GLU A 100 13.43 2.97 7.69
N ARG A 101 12.81 2.42 6.64
CA ARG A 101 13.44 1.45 5.74
C ARG A 101 12.72 1.41 4.40
N ARG A 102 13.28 0.64 3.46
CA ARG A 102 12.56 0.23 2.24
C ARG A 102 11.31 -0.57 2.63
N TYR A 103 10.24 -0.39 1.86
CA TYR A 103 9.03 -1.20 2.00
C TYR A 103 9.30 -2.69 1.84
N THR A 104 8.46 -3.51 2.46
CA THR A 104 8.39 -4.95 2.26
C THR A 104 7.42 -5.29 1.16
N ALA A 105 7.75 -6.31 0.36
CA ALA A 105 6.82 -7.04 -0.48
C ALA A 105 6.95 -8.51 -0.13
N THR A 106 6.02 -9.03 0.67
CA THR A 106 6.01 -10.43 1.10
C THR A 106 5.05 -11.19 0.20
N LYS A 107 5.56 -12.15 -0.58
CA LYS A 107 4.73 -12.94 -1.51
C LYS A 107 3.73 -13.79 -0.74
N VAL A 108 2.49 -13.83 -1.21
CA VAL A 108 1.44 -14.71 -0.70
C VAL A 108 1.31 -15.89 -1.66
N LEU A 109 1.44 -17.12 -1.15
CA LEU A 109 1.61 -18.31 -2.00
C LEU A 109 0.31 -19.09 -2.23
N THR A 110 -0.71 -18.93 -1.39
CA THR A 110 -1.97 -19.70 -1.50
C THR A 110 -3.19 -18.83 -1.28
N ASP A 111 -4.34 -19.30 -1.77
CA ASP A 111 -5.63 -18.64 -1.63
C ASP A 111 -6.05 -18.55 -0.15
N GLU A 112 -5.76 -19.56 0.67
CA GLU A 112 -6.01 -19.52 2.11
C GLU A 112 -5.16 -18.46 2.79
N ALA A 113 -3.86 -18.38 2.43
CA ALA A 113 -2.98 -17.36 2.94
C ALA A 113 -3.43 -15.96 2.52
N MET A 114 -3.96 -15.81 1.29
CA MET A 114 -4.53 -14.55 0.81
C MET A 114 -5.72 -14.11 1.64
N LEU A 115 -6.67 -15.01 1.91
CA LEU A 115 -7.83 -14.68 2.75
C LEU A 115 -7.38 -14.33 4.18
N GLN A 116 -6.45 -15.09 4.76
CA GLN A 116 -5.89 -14.78 6.08
C GLN A 116 -5.23 -13.40 6.12
N ARG A 117 -4.46 -13.04 5.09
CA ARG A 117 -3.83 -11.71 5.01
C ARG A 117 -4.86 -10.61 4.81
N LEU A 118 -5.88 -10.84 3.99
CA LEU A 118 -6.97 -9.88 3.82
C LEU A 118 -7.66 -9.60 5.16
N ARG A 119 -8.11 -10.63 5.88
CA ARG A 119 -8.75 -10.48 7.20
C ARG A 119 -7.83 -9.75 8.18
N TYR A 120 -6.56 -10.17 8.26
CA TYR A 120 -5.59 -9.51 9.13
C TYR A 120 -5.39 -8.03 8.81
N ILE A 121 -5.33 -7.67 7.52
CA ILE A 121 -5.10 -6.28 7.09
C ILE A 121 -6.31 -5.43 7.43
N VAL A 122 -7.51 -5.86 7.04
CA VAL A 122 -8.75 -5.11 7.31
C VAL A 122 -8.98 -4.97 8.82
N CYS A 123 -8.77 -6.05 9.58
CA CYS A 123 -8.92 -6.08 11.03
C CYS A 123 -7.66 -5.66 11.80
N ASN A 124 -6.64 -5.08 11.14
CA ASN A 124 -5.38 -4.71 11.81
C ASN A 124 -5.56 -3.77 13.01
N PRO A 125 -6.51 -2.81 13.00
CA PRO A 125 -6.84 -2.02 14.17
C PRO A 125 -7.33 -2.85 15.37
N SER A 126 -8.09 -3.92 15.11
CA SER A 126 -8.55 -4.86 16.12
C SER A 126 -7.44 -5.80 16.61
N GLU A 127 -6.60 -6.30 15.68
CA GLU A 127 -5.38 -7.07 15.97
C GLU A 127 -4.41 -6.32 16.88
N SER A 128 -4.32 -5.00 16.67
CA SER A 128 -3.49 -4.09 17.46
C SER A 128 -4.14 -3.65 18.77
N ASN A 129 -5.31 -4.21 19.10
CA ASN A 129 -6.11 -3.87 20.28
C ASN A 129 -6.45 -2.38 20.40
N LEU A 130 -6.59 -1.66 19.29
CA LEU A 130 -6.97 -0.24 19.29
C LEU A 130 -8.49 -0.07 19.30
N VAL A 131 -9.21 -0.94 18.59
CA VAL A 131 -10.68 -0.95 18.48
C VAL A 131 -11.21 -2.37 18.55
N HIS A 132 -12.50 -2.55 18.82
CA HIS A 132 -13.09 -3.89 18.84
C HIS A 132 -13.32 -4.42 17.42
N HIS A 133 -13.63 -3.54 16.48
CA HIS A 133 -14.08 -3.89 15.14
C HIS A 133 -13.50 -2.92 14.10
N PRO A 134 -13.11 -3.35 12.89
CA PRO A 134 -12.56 -2.46 11.86
C PRO A 134 -13.44 -1.25 11.54
N LYS A 135 -14.77 -1.41 11.52
CA LYS A 135 -15.76 -0.31 11.42
C LYS A 135 -15.57 0.89 12.38
N GLN A 136 -14.83 0.69 13.48
CA GLN A 136 -14.58 1.72 14.48
C GLN A 136 -13.25 2.43 14.24
N TRP A 137 -12.42 1.97 13.31
CA TRP A 137 -11.13 2.59 13.05
C TRP A 137 -11.33 3.92 12.30
N PRO A 138 -10.78 5.05 12.80
CA PRO A 138 -10.93 6.35 12.14
C PRO A 138 -9.98 6.55 10.95
N GLY A 139 -8.99 5.66 10.77
CA GLY A 139 -8.04 5.75 9.67
C GLY A 139 -8.54 5.03 8.42
N LEU A 140 -7.90 5.35 7.29
CA LEU A 140 -8.25 4.74 6.01
C LEU A 140 -8.10 3.21 6.05
N CYS A 141 -9.20 2.49 5.85
CA CYS A 141 -9.26 1.04 5.84
C CYS A 141 -10.19 0.55 4.71
N SER A 142 -9.82 -0.53 4.03
CA SER A 142 -10.67 -1.09 2.96
C SER A 142 -12.00 -1.64 3.47
N TRP A 143 -12.18 -1.80 4.79
CA TRP A 143 -13.49 -2.08 5.40
C TRP A 143 -14.59 -1.15 4.87
N ASP A 144 -14.31 0.14 4.72
CA ASP A 144 -15.32 1.12 4.33
C ASP A 144 -15.82 0.92 2.90
N ILE A 145 -14.94 0.50 1.99
CA ILE A 145 -15.32 0.10 0.62
C ILE A 145 -16.18 -1.16 0.66
N HIS A 146 -15.78 -2.19 1.42
CA HIS A 146 -16.59 -3.41 1.50
C HIS A 146 -17.95 -3.20 2.17
N LYS A 147 -18.01 -2.38 3.22
CA LYS A 147 -19.28 -2.12 3.91
C LYS A 147 -20.25 -1.28 3.08
N SER A 148 -19.73 -0.36 2.27
CA SER A 148 -20.55 0.49 1.40
C SER A 148 -20.85 -0.13 0.04
N GLY A 149 -20.04 -1.09 -0.42
CA GLY A 149 -20.08 -1.62 -1.78
C GLY A 149 -19.69 -0.60 -2.84
N LYS A 150 -19.07 0.53 -2.46
CA LYS A 150 -18.77 1.65 -3.34
C LYS A 150 -17.29 2.01 -3.29
N PRO A 151 -16.69 2.43 -4.43
CA PRO A 151 -15.33 2.93 -4.43
C PRO A 151 -15.19 4.20 -3.60
N MET A 152 -14.01 4.39 -3.02
CA MET A 152 -13.63 5.68 -2.45
C MET A 152 -13.00 6.56 -3.52
N VAL A 153 -13.29 7.86 -3.51
CA VAL A 153 -12.70 8.80 -4.46
C VAL A 153 -11.58 9.58 -3.77
N GLY A 154 -10.36 9.42 -4.29
CA GLY A 154 -9.18 10.16 -3.86
C GLY A 154 -8.95 11.40 -4.71
N GLU A 155 -8.70 12.52 -4.06
CA GLU A 155 -8.47 13.80 -4.74
C GLU A 155 -6.99 14.21 -4.68
N VAL A 156 -6.44 14.63 -5.82
CA VAL A 156 -5.07 15.13 -5.92
C VAL A 156 -5.02 16.40 -6.74
N VAL A 157 -4.60 17.50 -6.09
CA VAL A 157 -4.34 18.77 -6.79
C VAL A 157 -3.11 18.65 -7.69
N ASN A 158 -3.31 18.81 -8.99
CA ASN A 158 -2.23 18.94 -9.96
C ASN A 158 -1.60 20.33 -9.86
N ARG A 159 -0.42 20.42 -9.26
CA ARG A 159 0.29 21.70 -9.07
C ARG A 159 0.61 22.42 -10.38
N LYS A 160 0.87 21.68 -11.47
CA LYS A 160 1.15 22.27 -12.78
C LYS A 160 -0.10 22.95 -13.32
N THR A 161 -1.25 22.27 -13.26
CA THR A 161 -2.55 22.82 -13.65
C THR A 161 -2.93 24.00 -12.78
N TYR A 162 -2.82 23.89 -11.45
CA TYR A 162 -3.11 24.96 -10.51
C TYR A 162 -2.33 26.25 -10.85
N TRP A 163 -1.00 26.15 -11.04
CA TRP A 163 -0.20 27.33 -11.37
C TRP A 163 -0.46 27.86 -12.78
N ALA A 164 -0.81 26.99 -13.72
CA ALA A 164 -1.22 27.41 -15.06
C ALA A 164 -2.55 28.19 -15.01
N GLU A 165 -3.56 27.69 -14.30
CA GLU A 165 -4.85 28.36 -14.13
C GLU A 165 -4.72 29.68 -13.37
N LYS A 166 -3.92 29.72 -12.30
CA LYS A 166 -3.70 30.92 -11.47
C LYS A 166 -3.06 32.08 -12.24
N ARG A 167 -2.25 31.79 -13.27
CA ARG A 167 -1.60 32.82 -14.11
C ARG A 167 -2.51 33.37 -15.21
N LYS A 168 -3.64 32.73 -15.51
CA LYS A 168 -4.53 33.19 -16.59
C LYS A 168 -5.28 34.45 -16.15
N ARG A 169 -5.21 35.51 -16.96
CA ARG A 169 -5.92 36.79 -16.69
C ARG A 169 -7.42 36.62 -16.44
N LYS A 170 -8.06 35.67 -17.14
CA LYS A 170 -9.49 35.37 -16.98
C LYS A 170 -9.87 34.79 -15.61
N ASN A 171 -8.90 34.25 -14.86
CA ASN A 171 -9.12 33.65 -13.54
C ASN A 171 -8.64 34.58 -12.40
N LYS A 172 -8.33 35.86 -12.67
CA LYS A 172 -7.78 36.78 -11.66
C LYS A 172 -8.69 36.97 -10.44
N ASP A 173 -10.01 36.89 -10.65
CA ASP A 173 -11.03 37.12 -9.64
C ASP A 173 -11.49 35.79 -8.98
N LYS A 174 -10.94 34.64 -9.41
CA LYS A 174 -11.24 33.35 -8.80
C LYS A 174 -10.55 33.21 -7.45
N THR A 175 -11.27 32.64 -6.50
CA THR A 175 -10.74 32.28 -5.19
C THR A 175 -9.71 31.15 -5.29
N GLU A 176 -8.88 31.01 -4.25
CA GLU A 176 -7.93 29.91 -4.15
C GLU A 176 -8.62 28.55 -4.18
N ALA A 177 -9.81 28.43 -3.57
CA ALA A 177 -10.59 27.19 -3.56
C ALA A 177 -11.07 26.80 -4.97
N GLU A 178 -11.57 27.76 -5.75
CA GLU A 178 -11.96 27.51 -7.15
C GLU A 178 -10.77 27.08 -8.02
N LEU A 179 -9.60 27.71 -7.83
CA LEU A 179 -8.38 27.34 -8.56
C LEU A 179 -7.88 25.95 -8.17
N ILE A 180 -8.01 25.57 -6.89
CA ILE A 180 -7.72 24.23 -6.41
C ILE A 180 -8.66 23.22 -7.06
N GLU A 181 -9.97 23.49 -7.05
CA GLU A 181 -10.98 22.62 -7.64
C GLU A 181 -10.74 22.41 -9.14
N MET A 182 -10.46 23.48 -9.89
CA MET A 182 -10.11 23.41 -11.32
C MET A 182 -8.86 22.55 -11.60
N ALA A 183 -7.98 22.40 -10.60
CA ALA A 183 -6.75 21.63 -10.71
C ALA A 183 -6.83 20.26 -10.01
N THR A 184 -7.97 19.92 -9.41
CA THR A 184 -8.17 18.65 -8.70
C THR A 184 -8.43 17.53 -9.70
N GLU A 185 -7.59 16.50 -9.63
CA GLU A 185 -7.81 15.22 -10.32
C GLU A 185 -8.43 14.23 -9.33
N ARG A 186 -9.47 13.50 -9.77
CA ARG A 186 -10.19 12.51 -8.96
C ARG A 186 -9.86 11.10 -9.45
N TYR A 187 -9.58 10.20 -8.51
CA TYR A 187 -9.21 8.81 -8.78
C TYR A 187 -10.05 7.87 -7.92
N ALA A 188 -10.80 6.98 -8.56
CA ALA A 188 -11.54 5.93 -7.86
C ALA A 188 -10.55 4.88 -7.31
N LEU A 189 -10.80 4.45 -6.08
CA LEU A 189 -10.15 3.31 -5.45
C LEU A 189 -11.17 2.20 -5.26
N GLU A 190 -11.03 1.19 -6.09
CA GLU A 190 -11.83 -0.04 -6.08
C GLU A 190 -11.00 -1.19 -5.51
N MET A 191 -11.69 -2.17 -4.92
CA MET A 191 -11.04 -3.39 -4.44
C MET A 191 -11.12 -4.48 -5.50
N ALA A 192 -9.95 -5.01 -5.88
CA ALA A 192 -9.88 -6.19 -6.72
C ALA A 192 -10.45 -7.41 -5.98
N LYS A 193 -11.12 -8.29 -6.73
CA LYS A 193 -11.62 -9.57 -6.21
C LYS A 193 -10.49 -10.55 -6.00
N LEU A 194 -10.49 -11.24 -4.86
CA LEU A 194 -9.62 -12.39 -4.65
C LEU A 194 -9.82 -13.42 -5.80
N PRO A 195 -8.75 -14.00 -6.38
CA PRO A 195 -8.82 -14.97 -7.48
C PRO A 195 -9.81 -16.10 -7.25
N GLN A 196 -9.82 -16.69 -6.06
CA GLN A 196 -10.75 -17.77 -5.69
C GLN A 196 -12.23 -17.35 -5.71
N TRP A 197 -12.52 -16.05 -5.67
CA TRP A 197 -13.88 -15.48 -5.61
C TRP A 197 -14.19 -14.56 -6.80
N GLN A 198 -13.45 -14.69 -7.91
CA GLN A 198 -13.66 -13.89 -9.12
C GLN A 198 -15.05 -14.08 -9.74
N GLY A 199 -15.67 -15.25 -9.53
CA GLY A 199 -17.00 -15.56 -10.05
C GLY A 199 -18.17 -14.98 -9.25
N LEU A 200 -17.92 -14.38 -8.08
CA LEU A 200 -18.98 -13.68 -7.33
C LEU A 200 -19.27 -12.34 -8.00
N ASP A 201 -20.53 -11.89 -7.99
CA ASP A 201 -20.85 -10.49 -8.28
C ASP A 201 -20.28 -9.56 -7.18
N ASP A 202 -20.32 -8.25 -7.42
CA ASP A 202 -19.71 -7.26 -6.52
C ASP A 202 -20.39 -7.23 -5.15
N GLU A 203 -21.71 -7.32 -5.10
CA GLU A 203 -22.49 -7.28 -3.85
C GLU A 203 -22.17 -8.51 -2.99
N ALA A 204 -22.23 -9.70 -3.58
CA ALA A 204 -21.90 -10.96 -2.91
C ALA A 204 -20.44 -11.00 -2.46
N TYR A 205 -19.50 -10.48 -3.27
CA TYR A 205 -18.10 -10.40 -2.89
C TYR A 205 -17.88 -9.48 -1.68
N HIS A 206 -18.44 -8.26 -1.73
CA HIS A 206 -18.32 -7.30 -0.63
C HIS A 206 -18.95 -7.83 0.66
N GLN A 207 -20.14 -8.45 0.58
CA GLN A 207 -20.79 -9.06 1.72
C GLN A 207 -19.96 -10.22 2.31
N LYS A 208 -19.40 -11.09 1.47
CA LYS A 208 -18.54 -12.19 1.92
C LYS A 208 -17.32 -11.68 2.69
N ILE A 209 -16.68 -10.60 2.23
CA ILE A 209 -15.54 -9.99 2.92
C ILE A 209 -15.97 -9.38 4.27
N VAL A 210 -17.13 -8.73 4.30
CA VAL A 210 -17.72 -8.18 5.54
C VAL A 210 -17.94 -9.29 6.57
N ASP A 211 -18.49 -10.44 6.17
CA ASP A 211 -18.76 -11.57 7.05
C ASP A 211 -17.47 -12.21 7.61
N GLU A 212 -16.46 -12.37 6.75
CA GLU A 212 -15.12 -12.85 7.13
C GLU A 212 -14.46 -11.93 8.16
N CYS A 213 -14.58 -10.62 7.97
CA CYS A 213 -14.03 -9.63 8.89
C CYS A 213 -14.82 -9.55 10.21
N HIS A 214 -16.15 -9.70 10.16
CA HIS A 214 -17.00 -9.79 11.35
C HIS A 214 -16.63 -10.99 12.20
N THR A 215 -16.50 -12.16 11.58
CA THR A 215 -16.09 -13.40 12.25
C THR A 215 -14.73 -13.24 12.91
N HIS A 216 -13.73 -12.77 12.16
CA HIS A 216 -12.37 -12.56 12.68
C HIS A 216 -12.33 -11.55 13.83
N ALA A 217 -13.04 -10.42 13.72
CA ALA A 217 -13.12 -9.45 14.80
C ALA A 217 -13.80 -10.01 16.06
N GLY A 218 -14.80 -10.88 15.89
CA GLY A 218 -15.45 -11.60 16.98
C GLY A 218 -14.52 -12.59 17.68
N GLU A 219 -13.71 -13.33 16.93
CA GLU A 219 -12.67 -14.22 17.47
C GLU A 219 -11.61 -13.45 18.27
N LEU A 220 -11.12 -12.33 17.72
CA LEU A 220 -10.18 -11.44 18.41
C LEU A 220 -10.78 -10.89 19.72
N ALA A 221 -12.07 -10.60 19.75
CA ALA A 221 -12.74 -10.12 20.95
C ALA A 221 -12.78 -11.19 22.06
N LYS A 222 -12.93 -12.48 21.71
CA LYS A 222 -12.91 -13.60 22.67
C LYS A 222 -11.52 -13.84 23.26
N LEU A 223 -10.47 -13.63 22.47
CA LEU A 223 -9.07 -13.82 22.89
C LEU A 223 -8.50 -12.63 23.70
N ARG A 224 -9.26 -11.54 23.80
CA ARG A 224 -8.79 -10.28 24.36
C ARG A 224 -8.73 -10.34 25.88
N THR A 225 -7.56 -10.00 26.42
CA THR A 225 -7.31 -9.94 27.88
C THR A 225 -7.24 -8.51 28.42
N VAL A 226 -7.19 -7.50 27.54
CA VAL A 226 -7.05 -6.08 27.89
C VAL A 226 -8.08 -5.22 27.15
N PRO A 227 -8.70 -4.20 27.77
CA PRO A 227 -9.67 -3.35 27.08
C PRO A 227 -9.12 -2.65 25.84
N CYS A 228 -9.96 -2.41 24.83
CA CYS A 228 -9.59 -1.55 23.71
C CYS A 228 -9.74 -0.06 24.10
N PRO A 229 -8.75 0.79 23.76
CA PRO A 229 -8.85 2.23 23.94
C PRO A 229 -10.01 2.88 23.16
N GLY A 230 -10.36 2.34 21.99
CA GLY A 230 -11.40 2.86 21.12
C GLY A 230 -10.93 4.04 20.25
N PRO A 231 -11.76 4.47 19.26
CA PRO A 231 -11.39 5.48 18.27
C PRO A 231 -10.99 6.82 18.87
N LYS A 232 -11.78 7.32 19.85
CA LYS A 232 -11.50 8.60 20.53
C LYS A 232 -10.12 8.59 21.19
N LYS A 233 -9.73 7.47 21.81
CA LYS A 233 -8.42 7.38 22.46
C LYS A 233 -7.31 7.19 21.43
N ALA A 234 -7.54 6.45 20.35
CA ALA A 234 -6.60 6.31 19.24
C ALA A 234 -6.25 7.66 18.58
N LEU A 235 -7.21 8.59 18.52
CA LEU A 235 -7.01 9.95 17.97
C LEU A 235 -6.44 10.96 18.96
N SER A 236 -6.54 10.74 20.28
CA SER A 236 -6.08 11.72 21.28
C SER A 236 -4.57 11.67 21.57
N VAL A 237 -3.84 10.76 20.93
CA VAL A 237 -2.36 10.74 20.98
C VAL A 237 -1.78 11.84 20.08
N LYS A 238 -0.55 12.28 20.35
CA LYS A 238 0.12 13.22 19.45
C LYS A 238 0.77 12.47 18.29
N TRP A 239 0.80 13.07 17.12
CA TRP A 239 1.49 12.49 15.96
C TRP A 239 2.99 12.24 16.24
N SER A 240 3.58 13.02 17.15
CA SER A 240 4.98 12.92 17.57
C SER A 240 5.25 11.79 18.56
N ASP A 241 4.21 11.20 19.14
CA ASP A 241 4.33 10.08 20.06
C ASP A 241 4.72 8.80 19.30
N SER A 242 5.19 7.80 20.05
CA SER A 242 5.55 6.48 19.54
C SER A 242 5.11 5.38 20.50
N PRO A 243 4.96 4.12 20.05
CA PRO A 243 4.64 3.01 20.93
C PRO A 243 5.70 2.82 22.02
N ARG A 244 5.29 2.69 23.29
CA ARG A 244 6.20 2.45 24.42
C ARG A 244 6.92 1.09 24.33
N LYS A 245 6.22 0.06 23.85
CA LYS A 245 6.74 -1.31 23.69
C LYS A 245 6.43 -1.80 22.27
N PRO A 246 7.25 -1.46 21.26
CA PRO A 246 6.98 -1.88 19.89
C PRO A 246 7.15 -3.39 19.75
N LYS A 247 6.21 -4.04 19.05
CA LYS A 247 6.30 -5.47 18.74
C LYS A 247 7.54 -5.73 17.88
N LYS A 248 8.39 -6.66 18.33
CA LYS A 248 9.57 -7.12 17.58
C LYS A 248 9.30 -8.54 17.12
N ALA A 249 8.93 -8.70 15.85
CA ALA A 249 8.80 -10.00 15.21
C ALA A 249 9.64 -10.02 13.91
N PRO A 250 10.31 -11.13 13.60
CA PRO A 250 10.97 -11.29 12.31
C PRO A 250 9.92 -11.24 11.20
N ARG A 251 10.29 -10.64 10.07
CA ARG A 251 9.43 -10.60 8.90
C ARG A 251 9.46 -11.97 8.22
N PRO A 252 8.31 -12.56 7.89
CA PRO A 252 8.29 -13.79 7.13
C PRO A 252 8.84 -13.55 5.73
N LEU A 253 9.39 -14.60 5.11
CA LEU A 253 9.88 -14.56 3.73
C LEU A 253 8.70 -14.53 2.73
N CYS A 254 7.63 -15.24 3.06
CA CYS A 254 6.38 -15.40 2.33
C CYS A 254 5.23 -15.73 3.29
N HIS A 255 4.00 -15.59 2.83
CA HIS A 255 2.80 -16.05 3.53
C HIS A 255 2.29 -17.35 2.91
N SER A 256 2.29 -18.43 3.71
CA SER A 256 1.64 -19.70 3.43
C SER A 256 1.49 -20.47 4.74
N GLY A 257 0.38 -21.20 4.90
CA GLY A 257 0.21 -22.16 6.00
C GLY A 257 1.02 -23.45 5.80
N ASP A 258 1.33 -23.79 4.54
CA ASP A 258 2.03 -25.01 4.15
C ASP A 258 3.55 -24.88 4.32
N PHE A 259 4.16 -25.80 5.07
CA PHE A 259 5.61 -25.84 5.27
C PHE A 259 6.37 -26.14 3.98
N LYS A 260 5.90 -27.08 3.15
CA LYS A 260 6.58 -27.52 1.94
C LYS A 260 6.70 -26.38 0.94
N GLN A 261 5.61 -25.67 0.68
CA GLN A 261 5.61 -24.49 -0.20
C GLN A 261 6.54 -23.37 0.30
N ARG A 262 6.62 -23.16 1.63
CA ARG A 262 7.57 -22.20 2.20
C ARG A 262 9.03 -22.61 1.98
N GLN A 263 9.34 -23.91 1.96
CA GLN A 263 10.67 -24.41 1.64
C GLN A 263 10.97 -24.29 0.14
N GLU A 264 10.04 -24.67 -0.73
CA GLU A 264 10.16 -24.53 -2.18
C GLU A 264 10.42 -23.06 -2.55
N TYR A 265 9.60 -22.14 -2.06
CA TYR A 265 9.80 -20.70 -2.28
C TYR A 265 11.14 -20.19 -1.76
N ARG A 266 11.64 -20.75 -0.65
CA ARG A 266 12.96 -20.38 -0.11
C ARG A 266 14.09 -20.81 -1.04
N GLU A 267 14.04 -22.02 -1.57
CA GLU A 267 15.03 -22.52 -2.53
C GLU A 267 14.94 -21.78 -3.86
N ASP A 268 13.74 -21.55 -4.41
CA ASP A 268 13.54 -20.75 -5.63
C ASP A 268 14.15 -19.36 -5.48
N ARG A 269 13.92 -18.73 -4.33
CA ARG A 269 14.46 -17.41 -4.03
C ARG A 269 15.97 -17.45 -3.88
N ARG A 270 16.54 -18.51 -3.30
CA ARG A 270 18.00 -18.69 -3.22
C ARG A 270 18.61 -18.81 -4.61
N LEU A 271 18.04 -19.64 -5.48
CA LEU A 271 18.48 -19.83 -6.87
C LEU A 271 18.37 -18.54 -7.68
N LEU A 272 17.27 -17.80 -7.53
CA LEU A 272 17.09 -16.50 -8.17
C LEU A 272 18.16 -15.49 -7.74
N VAL A 273 18.45 -15.41 -6.44
CA VAL A 273 19.47 -14.51 -5.91
C VAL A 273 20.87 -14.89 -6.40
N ASP A 274 21.17 -16.19 -6.49
CA ASP A 274 22.44 -16.67 -7.05
C ASP A 274 22.60 -16.27 -8.53
N ARG A 275 21.59 -16.54 -9.37
CA ARG A 275 21.58 -16.12 -10.78
C ARG A 275 21.75 -14.60 -10.92
N TYR A 276 21.02 -13.82 -10.14
CA TYR A 276 21.14 -12.37 -10.14
C TYR A 276 22.54 -11.90 -9.73
N ARG A 277 23.15 -12.50 -8.71
CA ARG A 277 24.51 -12.16 -8.27
C ARG A 277 25.56 -12.49 -9.32
N LYS A 278 25.44 -13.64 -10.00
CA LYS A 278 26.30 -14.02 -11.13
C LYS A 278 26.19 -13.00 -12.28
N ALA A 279 24.97 -12.58 -12.62
CA ALA A 279 24.72 -11.53 -13.60
C ALA A 279 25.37 -10.19 -13.19
N VAL A 280 25.19 -9.75 -11.94
CA VAL A 280 25.84 -8.53 -11.43
C VAL A 280 27.37 -8.64 -11.48
N GLY A 281 27.94 -9.80 -11.19
CA GLY A 281 29.39 -10.04 -11.30
C GLY A 281 29.89 -9.80 -12.72
N ARG A 282 29.27 -10.46 -13.71
CA ARG A 282 29.58 -10.27 -15.13
C ARG A 282 29.41 -8.82 -15.58
N TRP A 283 28.36 -8.14 -15.14
CA TRP A 283 28.11 -6.73 -15.46
C TRP A 283 29.21 -5.81 -14.91
N ARG A 284 29.69 -6.07 -13.68
CA ARG A 284 30.80 -5.31 -13.08
C ARG A 284 32.13 -5.49 -13.80
N GLU A 285 32.32 -6.62 -14.46
CA GLU A 285 33.48 -6.88 -15.34
C GLU A 285 33.37 -6.16 -16.70
N GLY A 286 32.33 -5.34 -16.93
CA GLY A 286 32.15 -4.58 -18.17
C GLY A 286 31.54 -5.37 -19.32
N LYS A 287 31.01 -6.58 -19.07
CA LYS A 287 30.33 -7.37 -20.10
C LYS A 287 29.01 -6.69 -20.47
N SER A 288 28.82 -6.43 -21.76
CA SER A 288 27.62 -5.78 -22.32
C SER A 288 26.45 -6.75 -22.49
N ASP A 289 26.73 -8.02 -22.79
CA ASP A 289 25.73 -9.08 -22.93
C ASP A 289 25.56 -9.86 -21.61
N VAL A 290 24.72 -9.31 -20.74
CA VAL A 290 24.40 -9.91 -19.43
C VAL A 290 22.89 -10.01 -19.28
N GLU A 291 22.40 -11.24 -19.29
CA GLU A 291 21.02 -11.54 -18.98
C GLU A 291 20.78 -11.51 -17.47
N PHE A 292 19.79 -10.71 -17.06
CA PHE A 292 19.32 -10.67 -15.69
C PHE A 292 18.00 -11.42 -15.58
N PRO A 293 17.71 -12.11 -14.46
CA PRO A 293 16.45 -12.83 -14.31
C PRO A 293 15.21 -11.93 -14.41
N ASP A 294 14.14 -12.45 -15.01
CA ASP A 294 12.84 -11.78 -15.09
C ASP A 294 12.35 -11.28 -13.73
N GLY A 295 11.67 -10.14 -13.75
CA GLY A 295 11.12 -9.52 -12.54
C GLY A 295 12.15 -8.87 -11.62
N THR A 296 13.46 -9.01 -11.91
CA THR A 296 14.52 -8.29 -11.19
C THR A 296 14.86 -6.97 -11.86
N ILE A 297 15.45 -6.04 -11.12
CA ILE A 297 15.86 -4.71 -11.63
C ILE A 297 17.39 -4.73 -11.82
N PRO A 298 17.91 -4.72 -13.06
CA PRO A 298 19.35 -4.69 -13.29
C PRO A 298 20.02 -3.43 -12.73
N PRO A 299 21.31 -3.47 -12.36
CA PRO A 299 22.06 -2.29 -11.97
C PRO A 299 21.98 -1.18 -13.03
N GLY A 300 21.75 0.06 -12.59
CA GLY A 300 21.62 1.22 -13.49
C GLY A 300 20.31 1.31 -14.27
N ARG A 301 19.43 0.30 -14.20
CA ARG A 301 18.11 0.33 -14.83
C ARG A 301 17.01 0.72 -13.84
N GLN A 302 15.96 1.34 -14.37
CA GLN A 302 14.77 1.70 -13.59
C GLN A 302 13.68 0.64 -13.61
N PHE A 303 13.63 -0.20 -14.65
CA PHE A 303 12.56 -1.16 -14.89
C PHE A 303 13.00 -2.60 -14.65
N CYS A 304 12.03 -3.46 -14.34
CA CYS A 304 12.25 -4.90 -14.24
C CYS A 304 12.47 -5.51 -15.63
N VAL A 305 13.31 -6.56 -15.70
CA VAL A 305 13.36 -7.44 -16.86
C VAL A 305 11.99 -8.08 -17.07
N GLY A 306 11.51 -8.11 -18.32
CA GLY A 306 10.18 -8.64 -18.69
C GLY A 306 8.99 -7.75 -18.30
N GLY A 307 9.24 -6.56 -17.75
CA GLY A 307 8.20 -5.58 -17.44
C GLY A 307 7.78 -4.77 -18.67
N SER A 308 6.50 -4.44 -18.78
CA SER A 308 6.02 -3.45 -19.75
C SER A 308 6.16 -2.04 -19.18
N CYS A 309 6.11 -0.99 -20.00
CA CYS A 309 6.12 0.42 -19.58
C CYS A 309 4.71 1.04 -19.58
N ASP A 310 3.71 0.27 -19.16
CA ASP A 310 2.30 0.67 -19.19
C ASP A 310 1.97 1.60 -18.01
N ILE A 311 2.46 2.85 -18.07
CA ILE A 311 2.18 3.89 -17.08
C ILE A 311 1.09 4.81 -17.61
N ARG A 312 -0.06 4.84 -16.95
CA ARG A 312 -1.14 5.78 -17.25
C ARG A 312 -0.74 7.17 -16.74
N ARG A 313 -0.48 8.11 -17.65
CA ARG A 313 -0.06 9.47 -17.30
C ARG A 313 -1.23 10.45 -17.20
N GLU A 314 -2.27 10.20 -17.98
CA GLU A 314 -3.49 10.98 -17.93
C GLU A 314 -4.37 10.49 -16.76
N PRO A 315 -5.08 11.42 -16.08
CA PRO A 315 -6.09 11.05 -15.09
C PRO A 315 -7.19 10.21 -15.75
N PRO A 316 -7.93 9.41 -14.97
CA PRO A 316 -9.11 8.73 -15.50
C PRO A 316 -10.10 9.77 -16.08
N PRO A 317 -10.94 9.38 -17.06
CA PRO A 317 -12.06 10.21 -17.49
C PRO A 317 -12.85 10.69 -16.27
N SER A 318 -13.33 11.93 -16.28
CA SER A 318 -13.95 12.56 -15.12
C SER A 318 -15.01 11.63 -14.51
N LEU A 319 -14.79 11.27 -13.23
CA LEU A 319 -15.82 10.70 -12.37
C LEU A 319 -16.81 11.84 -12.14
N ASN A 320 -17.85 11.89 -12.97
CA ASN A 320 -18.91 12.90 -12.88
C ASN A 320 -19.66 12.82 -11.56
#